data_AF-A0A2W6YQR6-F1
#
_entry.id   AF-A0A2W6YQR6-F1
#
_cell.length_a   1.000
_cell.length_b   1.000
_cell.length_c   1.000
_cell.angle_alpha   90.00
_cell.angle_beta   90.00
_cell.angle_gamma   90.00
#
_symmetry.space_group_name_H-M   'P 1'
#
loop_
_entity.id
_entity.type
_entity.pdbx_description
1 polymer ?
#
loop_
_entity_poly.entity_id
_entity_poly.type
_entity_poly.pdbx_seq_one_letter_code
_entity_poly.pdbx_strand_id
1 'polypeptide(L)'
;MSTGEFEKNQLDDRPRITSSNDGASLGNWRVKIVSLLTMSYMFFSLISPMFLKQGQQPKKLEASDLALIALVLLFNSNLLNRLEDFGVSKEGGITAKFKKLEQLDQEVNKQKGQIDDIQSQQLEQLEKQQKNLEEMQAFMYNFLITEKDYEKIDQLHKHLEIHTNYDCFVPEKVGDELRHLRDLKLISTKLGHISDIVRASEYGRYPVDLTQHLDVTELGKKLLKIRQEIKKNVQTL
;
A
#
# COMPACT_ATOMS: atom_id res chain seq x y z
N MET A 1 -36.75 18.44 -47.16
CA MET A 1 -37.28 19.24 -46.02
C MET A 1 -36.55 18.76 -44.78
N SER A 2 -35.41 19.39 -44.46
CA SER A 2 -35.23 20.52 -43.50
C SER A 2 -35.05 19.96 -42.08
N THR A 3 -33.83 19.68 -41.59
CA THR A 3 -32.73 20.54 -41.05
C THR A 3 -32.88 20.94 -39.57
N GLY A 4 -31.76 20.83 -38.83
CA GLY A 4 -31.53 21.38 -37.48
C GLY A 4 -30.91 20.33 -36.54
N GLU A 5 -29.61 20.00 -36.65
CA GLU A 5 -28.46 20.72 -36.06
C GLU A 5 -28.58 21.02 -34.56
N PHE A 6 -27.76 20.34 -33.75
CA PHE A 6 -27.13 20.95 -32.57
C PHE A 6 -25.69 20.45 -32.44
N GLU A 7 -24.79 21.43 -32.44
CA GLU A 7 -23.34 21.36 -32.37
C GLU A 7 -22.78 21.05 -30.97
N LYS A 8 -21.66 20.32 -30.98
CA LYS A 8 -20.36 20.57 -30.30
C LYS A 8 -20.30 21.44 -29.03
N ASN A 9 -19.63 20.93 -27.99
CA ASN A 9 -18.24 21.35 -27.62
C ASN A 9 -17.75 20.75 -26.29
N GLN A 10 -16.41 20.70 -26.19
CA GLN A 10 -15.51 20.48 -25.02
C GLN A 10 -14.96 19.05 -24.89
N LEU A 11 -13.84 18.73 -25.57
CA LEU A 11 -12.41 18.97 -25.22
C LEU A 11 -12.01 18.24 -23.93
N ASP A 12 -11.35 17.09 -24.02
CA ASP A 12 -9.89 16.87 -24.18
C ASP A 12 -9.08 17.44 -23.01
N ASP A 13 -8.70 16.56 -22.06
CA ASP A 13 -7.59 16.78 -21.14
C ASP A 13 -6.82 15.47 -20.93
N ARG A 14 -5.90 15.20 -21.87
CA ARG A 14 -4.71 14.37 -21.65
C ARG A 14 -3.52 15.31 -21.44
N PRO A 15 -2.73 15.20 -20.36
CA PRO A 15 -1.44 15.87 -20.31
C PRO A 15 -0.44 15.12 -21.18
N ARG A 16 -0.08 15.76 -22.29
CA ARG A 16 1.05 15.45 -23.17
C ARG A 16 2.32 16.04 -22.57
N ILE A 17 3.35 15.21 -22.46
CA ILE A 17 4.72 15.58 -22.11
C ILE A 17 5.30 16.47 -23.22
N THR A 18 5.86 17.62 -22.88
CA THR A 18 6.84 18.35 -23.69
C THR A 18 7.94 18.95 -22.82
N SER A 19 9.17 18.49 -23.04
CA SER A 19 10.44 19.22 -22.87
C SER A 19 10.42 20.48 -23.77
N SER A 20 11.12 21.61 -23.58
CA SER A 20 12.36 21.98 -22.88
C SER A 20 12.51 23.52 -22.93
N ASN A 21 13.38 24.04 -22.07
CA ASN A 21 14.13 25.32 -22.13
C ASN A 21 13.63 26.59 -21.43
N ASP A 22 14.36 26.90 -20.34
CA ASP A 22 15.15 28.12 -20.14
C ASP A 22 14.44 29.46 -19.94
N GLY A 23 13.94 29.64 -18.71
CA GLY A 23 13.84 30.93 -18.04
C GLY A 23 14.76 30.94 -16.81
N ALA A 24 16.06 31.14 -17.03
CA ALA A 24 17.09 31.17 -16.00
C ALA A 24 16.76 32.21 -14.90
N SER A 25 16.63 31.71 -13.67
CA SER A 25 16.53 32.52 -12.46
C SER A 25 17.88 33.19 -12.15
N LEU A 26 18.12 34.32 -12.79
CA LEU A 26 19.33 35.15 -12.61
C LEU A 26 19.56 35.56 -11.14
N GLY A 27 18.49 35.60 -10.33
CA GLY A 27 18.55 35.90 -8.89
C GLY A 27 19.19 34.79 -8.05
N ASN A 28 18.98 33.52 -8.39
CA ASN A 28 19.47 32.41 -7.58
C ASN A 28 20.95 32.10 -7.80
N TRP A 29 21.49 32.42 -8.98
CA TRP A 29 22.91 32.16 -9.27
C TRP A 29 23.84 33.14 -8.55
N ARG A 30 23.47 34.43 -8.46
CA ARG A 30 24.23 35.42 -7.68
C ARG A 30 24.24 35.08 -6.18
N VAL A 31 23.11 34.64 -5.64
CA VAL A 31 23.01 34.19 -4.23
C VAL A 31 23.87 32.95 -3.99
N LYS A 32 23.88 31.99 -4.93
CA LYS A 32 24.76 30.81 -4.85
C LYS A 32 26.24 31.18 -4.91
N ILE A 33 26.66 32.10 -5.76
CA ILE A 33 28.07 32.55 -5.85
C ILE A 33 28.48 33.29 -4.57
N VAL A 34 27.65 34.19 -4.05
CA VAL A 34 27.92 34.93 -2.80
C VAL A 34 27.95 33.97 -1.60
N SER A 35 27.09 32.95 -1.58
CA SER A 35 27.10 31.89 -0.58
C SER A 35 28.35 31.02 -0.67
N LEU A 36 28.81 30.69 -1.88
CA LEU A 36 30.05 29.92 -2.07
C LEU A 36 31.28 30.74 -1.68
N LEU A 37 31.31 32.04 -1.98
CA LEU A 37 32.39 32.94 -1.56
C LEU A 37 32.42 33.14 -0.05
N THR A 38 31.27 33.30 0.61
CA THR A 38 31.21 33.41 2.08
C THR A 38 31.56 32.09 2.76
N MET A 39 31.12 30.95 2.22
CA MET A 39 31.49 29.64 2.73
C MET A 39 32.98 29.36 2.52
N SER A 40 33.54 29.67 1.34
CA SER A 40 34.98 29.58 1.08
C SER A 40 35.80 30.53 1.95
N TYR A 41 35.33 31.76 2.22
CA TYR A 41 35.97 32.69 3.14
C TYR A 41 35.92 32.19 4.59
N MET A 42 34.83 31.57 5.02
CA MET A 42 34.71 30.92 6.34
C MET A 42 35.66 29.74 6.47
N PHE A 43 35.77 28.88 5.45
CA PHE A 43 36.74 27.79 5.42
C PHE A 43 38.18 28.31 5.39
N PHE A 44 38.49 29.34 4.60
CA PHE A 44 39.82 29.96 4.57
C PHE A 44 40.15 30.65 5.90
N SER A 45 39.21 31.34 6.55
CA SER A 45 39.40 31.99 7.85
C SER A 45 39.59 30.98 8.99
N LEU A 46 38.93 29.82 8.92
CA LEU A 46 39.07 28.74 9.90
C LEU A 46 40.35 27.92 9.71
N ILE A 47 40.84 27.76 8.47
CA ILE A 47 42.01 26.93 8.15
C ILE A 47 43.30 27.77 8.00
N SER A 48 43.21 29.07 7.70
CA SER A 48 44.38 29.96 7.55
C SER A 48 45.30 30.05 8.78
N PRO A 49 44.85 29.88 10.05
CA PRO A 49 45.79 29.81 11.16
C PRO A 49 46.48 28.44 11.30
N MET A 50 46.03 27.37 10.64
CA MET A 50 46.74 26.09 10.65
C MET A 50 48.01 26.09 9.80
N PHE A 51 48.11 26.97 8.80
CA PHE A 51 49.27 27.05 7.89
C PHE A 51 50.28 28.13 8.27
N LEU A 52 50.01 28.97 9.27
CA LEU A 52 50.91 30.03 9.71
C LEU A 52 51.11 29.99 11.23
N LYS A 53 52.27 29.42 11.58
CA LYS A 53 52.98 29.49 12.87
C LYS A 53 52.51 28.57 13.99
N GLN A 54 53.28 27.49 14.09
CA GLN A 54 53.69 26.77 15.28
C GLN A 54 53.83 27.69 16.51
N GLY A 55 52.98 27.43 17.52
CA GLY A 55 53.14 27.91 18.89
C GLY A 55 52.47 29.26 19.22
N GLN A 56 51.18 29.26 19.56
CA GLN A 56 50.60 30.31 20.41
C GLN A 56 49.36 29.82 21.16
N GLN A 57 49.22 30.30 22.40
CA GLN A 57 48.18 30.02 23.40
C GLN A 57 46.74 30.09 22.87
N PRO A 58 45.75 29.47 23.55
CA PRO A 58 44.35 29.51 23.14
C PRO A 58 43.91 30.96 22.91
N LYS A 59 43.48 31.25 21.68
CA LYS A 59 42.96 32.55 21.29
C LYS A 59 41.75 32.88 22.17
N LYS A 60 41.77 34.03 22.84
CA LYS A 60 40.58 34.56 23.52
C LYS A 60 39.51 34.82 22.46
N LEU A 61 38.36 34.20 22.63
CA LEU A 61 37.20 34.42 21.78
C LEU A 61 36.75 35.88 21.87
N GLU A 62 36.63 36.53 20.72
CA GLU A 62 36.06 37.87 20.65
C GLU A 62 34.53 37.80 20.55
N ALA A 63 33.85 38.90 20.89
CA ALA A 63 32.39 38.98 20.83
C ALA A 63 31.83 38.68 19.42
N SER A 64 32.62 38.96 18.37
CA SER A 64 32.32 38.61 16.98
C SER A 64 32.27 37.11 16.72
N ASP A 65 33.17 36.33 17.35
CA ASP A 65 33.19 34.86 17.21
C ASP A 65 31.95 34.25 17.88
N LEU A 66 31.58 34.77 19.04
CA LEU A 66 30.37 34.35 19.76
C LEU A 66 29.09 34.66 18.98
N ALA A 67 29.02 35.86 18.39
CA ALA A 67 27.90 36.28 17.56
C ALA A 67 27.74 35.39 16.31
N LEU A 68 28.87 35.01 15.69
CA LEU A 68 28.88 34.15 14.52
C LEU A 68 28.47 32.71 14.87
N ILE A 69 28.90 32.18 16.01
CA ILE A 69 28.44 30.87 16.50
C ILE A 69 26.95 30.89 16.86
N ALA A 70 26.49 31.95 17.53
CA ALA A 70 25.07 32.14 17.82
C ALA A 70 24.23 32.22 16.54
N LEU A 71 24.71 32.91 15.51
CA LEU A 71 24.07 32.99 14.19
C LEU A 71 23.98 31.60 13.55
N VAL A 72 25.07 30.83 13.53
CA VAL A 72 25.10 29.47 12.97
C VAL A 72 24.14 28.54 13.71
N LEU A 73 24.04 28.64 15.03
CA LEU A 73 23.11 27.85 15.84
C LEU A 73 21.64 28.25 15.60
N LEU A 74 21.36 29.54 15.40
CA LEU A 74 20.03 30.06 15.06
C LEU A 74 19.52 29.58 13.70
N PHE A 75 20.40 29.54 12.70
CA PHE A 75 20.04 29.07 11.36
C PHE A 75 20.09 27.54 11.20
N ASN A 76 20.57 26.82 12.22
CA ASN A 76 20.69 25.37 12.19
C ASN A 76 20.00 24.74 13.42
N SER A 77 18.69 24.94 13.51
CA SER A 77 17.83 24.51 14.63
C SER A 77 17.93 23.02 14.97
N ASN A 78 18.25 22.18 13.99
CA ASN A 78 18.50 20.75 14.20
C ASN A 78 19.77 20.47 15.03
N LEU A 79 20.80 21.31 14.94
CA LEU A 79 21.97 21.21 15.82
C LEU A 79 21.63 21.66 17.23
N LEU A 80 20.83 22.72 17.38
CA LEU A 80 20.36 23.22 18.68
C LEU A 80 19.58 22.13 19.45
N ASN A 81 18.71 21.39 18.76
CA ASN A 81 17.92 20.31 19.35
C ASN A 81 18.77 19.09 19.79
N ARG A 82 19.99 18.97 19.27
CA ARG A 82 20.95 17.89 19.55
C ARG A 82 22.03 18.30 20.56
N LEU A 83 22.16 19.60 20.85
CA LEU A 83 23.02 20.10 21.91
C LEU A 83 22.31 19.96 23.27
N GLU A 84 23.01 19.39 24.23
CA GLU A 84 22.59 19.26 25.62
C GLU A 84 23.14 20.40 26.48
N ASP A 85 24.37 20.85 26.20
CA ASP A 85 24.99 21.98 26.89
C ASP A 85 25.91 22.75 25.93
N PHE A 86 25.82 24.08 25.94
CA PHE A 86 26.69 24.98 25.17
C PHE A 86 27.14 26.11 26.08
N GLY A 87 28.45 26.21 26.31
CA GLY A 87 29.01 27.19 27.20
C GLY A 87 30.40 27.64 26.79
N VAL A 88 30.81 28.79 27.32
CA VAL A 88 32.16 29.33 27.19
C VAL A 88 32.89 29.00 28.50
N SER A 89 33.97 28.24 28.43
CA SER A 89 34.78 27.90 29.60
C SER A 89 35.46 29.14 30.16
N LYS A 90 35.85 29.09 31.45
CA LYS A 90 36.58 30.18 32.12
C LYS A 90 37.94 30.51 31.47
N GLU A 91 38.43 29.64 30.60
CA GLU A 91 39.68 29.77 29.84
C GLU A 91 39.45 30.32 28.41
N GLY A 92 38.20 30.67 28.06
CA GLY A 92 37.86 31.24 26.76
C GLY A 92 37.71 30.20 25.63
N GLY A 93 37.52 28.93 25.95
CA GLY A 93 37.20 27.88 24.98
C GLY A 93 35.69 27.62 24.89
N ILE A 94 35.20 27.22 23.72
CA ILE A 94 33.80 26.77 23.56
C ILE A 94 33.70 25.29 23.96
N THR A 95 32.77 24.98 24.86
CA THR A 95 32.40 23.60 25.20
C THR A 95 30.99 23.32 24.71
N ALA A 96 30.84 22.29 23.87
CA ALA A 96 29.56 21.78 23.40
C ALA A 96 29.43 20.31 23.84
N LYS A 97 28.37 20.00 24.60
CA LYS A 97 27.95 18.62 24.85
C LYS A 97 26.72 18.34 24.01
N PHE A 98 26.77 17.25 23.25
CA PHE A 98 25.64 16.76 22.47
C PHE A 98 24.92 15.67 23.25
N LYS A 99 23.61 15.57 23.07
CA LYS A 99 22.80 14.47 23.64
C LYS A 99 23.44 13.13 23.28
N LYS A 100 23.61 12.26 24.27
CA LYS A 100 24.15 10.91 24.09
C LYS A 100 23.33 10.12 23.05
N LEU A 101 24.04 9.38 22.21
CA LEU A 101 23.48 8.45 21.20
C LEU A 101 22.39 7.53 21.77
N GLU A 102 22.50 7.09 23.03
CA GLU A 102 21.50 6.26 23.72
C GLU A 102 20.09 6.88 23.78
N GLN A 103 19.97 8.20 23.95
CA GLN A 103 18.65 8.86 23.96
C GLN A 103 18.05 8.93 22.55
N LEU A 104 18.89 9.07 21.53
CA LEU A 104 18.46 9.05 20.13
C LEU A 104 17.99 7.65 19.74
N ASP A 105 18.71 6.61 20.16
CA ASP A 105 18.34 5.21 19.94
C ASP A 105 17.04 4.83 20.65
N GLN A 106 16.80 5.34 21.87
CA GLN A 106 15.53 5.14 22.58
C GLN A 106 14.35 5.79 21.84
N GLU A 107 14.51 7.01 21.35
CA GLU A 107 13.46 7.71 20.61
C GLU A 107 13.16 7.02 19.26
N VAL A 108 14.20 6.57 18.54
CA VAL A 108 14.06 5.81 17.30
C VAL A 108 13.37 4.46 17.54
N ASN A 109 13.74 3.73 18.60
CA ASN A 109 13.10 2.47 18.94
C ASN A 109 11.62 2.65 19.31
N LYS A 110 11.28 3.72 20.03
CA LYS A 110 9.90 4.06 20.38
C LYS A 110 9.07 4.41 19.13
N GLN A 111 9.62 5.21 18.23
CA GLN A 111 8.98 5.54 16.96
C GLN A 111 8.79 4.30 16.08
N LYS A 112 9.76 3.39 16.05
CA LYS A 112 9.66 2.12 15.33
C LYS A 112 8.52 1.25 15.87
N GLY A 113 8.39 1.11 17.19
CA GLY A 113 7.27 0.40 17.80
C GLY A 113 5.91 1.02 17.46
N GLN A 114 5.80 2.34 17.46
CA GLN A 114 4.57 3.03 17.05
C GLN A 114 4.22 2.80 15.57
N ILE A 115 5.22 2.74 14.69
CA ILE A 115 5.01 2.42 13.27
C ILE A 115 4.52 0.98 13.12
N ASP A 116 5.14 0.03 13.82
CA ASP A 116 4.74 -1.38 13.77
C ASP A 116 3.29 -1.56 14.30
N ASP A 117 2.90 -0.84 15.36
CA ASP A 117 1.54 -0.84 15.89
C ASP A 117 0.53 -0.27 14.87
N ILE A 118 0.86 0.86 14.23
CA ILE A 118 0.00 1.49 13.20
C ILE A 118 -0.15 0.56 11.99
N GLN A 119 0.92 -0.08 11.54
CA GLN A 119 0.87 -1.04 10.44
C GLN A 119 -0.01 -2.25 10.78
N SER A 120 0.11 -2.76 12.01
CA SER A 120 -0.71 -3.87 12.51
C SER A 120 -2.19 -3.50 12.54
N GLN A 121 -2.53 -2.30 13.03
CA GLN A 121 -3.91 -1.81 13.04
C GLN A 121 -4.49 -1.61 11.64
N GLN A 122 -3.69 -1.11 10.70
CA GLN A 122 -4.11 -0.96 9.30
C GLN A 122 -4.39 -2.31 8.65
N LEU A 123 -3.54 -3.31 8.88
CA LEU A 123 -3.77 -4.67 8.40
C LEU A 123 -5.05 -5.27 8.98
N GLU A 124 -5.28 -5.13 10.30
CA GLU A 124 -6.49 -5.64 10.93
C GLU A 124 -7.76 -4.97 10.39
N GLN A 125 -7.71 -3.66 10.12
CA GLN A 125 -8.83 -2.94 9.52
C GLN A 125 -9.10 -3.38 8.07
N LEU A 126 -8.05 -3.60 7.27
CA LEU A 126 -8.18 -4.11 5.91
C LEU A 126 -8.75 -5.53 5.90
N GLU A 127 -8.29 -6.41 6.80
CA GLU A 127 -8.83 -7.76 6.94
C GLU A 127 -10.32 -7.74 7.31
N LYS A 128 -10.73 -6.87 8.24
CA LYS A 128 -12.14 -6.68 8.61
C LYS A 128 -12.98 -6.19 7.43
N GLN A 129 -12.48 -5.22 6.67
CA GLN A 129 -13.18 -4.72 5.48
C GLN A 129 -13.32 -5.79 4.41
N GLN A 130 -12.25 -6.55 4.15
CA GLN A 130 -12.27 -7.66 3.20
C GLN A 130 -13.28 -8.73 3.61
N LYS A 131 -13.29 -9.13 4.89
CA LYS A 131 -14.25 -10.12 5.39
C LYS A 131 -15.69 -9.66 5.23
N ASN A 132 -15.97 -8.39 5.53
CA ASN A 132 -17.32 -7.82 5.40
C ASN A 132 -17.78 -7.76 3.93
N LEU A 133 -16.87 -7.40 3.01
CA LEU A 133 -17.15 -7.44 1.57
C LEU A 133 -17.44 -8.85 1.07
N GLU A 134 -16.68 -9.85 1.52
CA GLU A 134 -16.92 -11.25 1.16
C GLU A 134 -18.26 -11.77 1.70
N GLU A 135 -18.65 -11.39 2.92
CA GLU A 135 -19.96 -11.72 3.50
C GLU A 135 -21.10 -11.06 2.74
N MET A 136 -20.97 -9.77 2.40
CA MET A 136 -21.94 -9.05 1.57
C MET A 136 -22.07 -9.67 0.18
N GLN A 137 -20.95 -10.02 -0.46
CA GLN A 137 -20.94 -10.66 -1.77
C GLN A 137 -21.63 -12.03 -1.71
N ALA A 138 -21.34 -12.84 -0.69
CA ALA A 138 -21.99 -14.12 -0.47
C ALA A 138 -23.50 -13.97 -0.23
N PHE A 139 -23.92 -12.94 0.51
CA PHE A 139 -25.33 -12.61 0.69
C PHE A 139 -26.01 -12.22 -0.64
N MET A 140 -25.37 -11.39 -1.46
CA MET A 140 -25.90 -10.96 -2.75
C MET A 140 -26.14 -12.12 -3.73
N TYR A 141 -25.32 -13.16 -3.68
CA TYR A 141 -25.51 -14.32 -4.54
C TYR A 141 -26.84 -15.05 -4.31
N ASN A 142 -27.47 -14.91 -3.14
CA ASN A 142 -28.81 -15.45 -2.91
C ASN A 142 -29.86 -14.88 -3.89
N PHE A 143 -29.61 -13.71 -4.46
CA PHE A 143 -30.48 -13.08 -5.48
C PHE A 143 -30.05 -13.38 -6.92
N LEU A 144 -28.79 -13.78 -7.12
CA LEU A 144 -28.20 -13.98 -8.44
C LEU A 144 -28.25 -15.45 -8.91
N ILE A 145 -28.35 -16.40 -7.98
CA ILE A 145 -28.36 -17.83 -8.30
C ILE A 145 -29.75 -18.43 -8.10
N THR A 146 -30.08 -19.41 -8.94
CA THR A 146 -31.34 -20.15 -8.80
C THR A 146 -31.24 -21.25 -7.72
N GLU A 147 -32.37 -21.81 -7.27
CA GLU A 147 -32.35 -22.96 -6.36
C GLU A 147 -31.62 -24.16 -6.96
N LYS A 148 -31.71 -24.34 -8.30
CA LYS A 148 -31.00 -25.41 -9.02
C LYS A 148 -29.49 -25.21 -9.05
N ASP A 149 -29.02 -23.97 -9.02
CA ASP A 149 -27.59 -23.67 -8.95
C ASP A 149 -27.06 -23.94 -7.55
N TYR A 150 -27.84 -23.54 -6.53
CA TYR A 150 -27.55 -23.86 -5.14
C TYR A 150 -27.47 -25.37 -4.90
N GLU A 151 -28.45 -26.15 -5.37
CA GLU A 151 -28.47 -27.61 -5.20
C GLU A 151 -27.23 -28.27 -5.81
N LYS A 152 -26.76 -27.81 -6.98
CA LYS A 152 -25.53 -28.33 -7.59
C LYS A 152 -24.30 -28.05 -6.75
N ILE A 153 -24.15 -26.81 -6.24
CA ILE A 153 -23.02 -26.46 -5.37
C ILE A 153 -23.08 -27.27 -4.07
N ASP A 154 -24.27 -27.42 -3.47
CA ASP A 154 -24.48 -28.17 -2.23
C ASP A 154 -24.18 -29.66 -2.41
N GLN A 155 -24.65 -30.27 -3.50
CA GLN A 155 -24.34 -31.67 -3.84
C GLN A 155 -22.84 -31.85 -4.10
N LEU A 156 -22.24 -31.00 -4.93
CA LEU A 156 -20.79 -31.04 -5.19
C LEU A 156 -19.99 -30.91 -3.89
N HIS A 157 -20.37 -29.98 -3.00
CA HIS A 157 -19.70 -29.79 -1.72
C HIS A 157 -19.80 -31.03 -0.83
N LYS A 158 -21.00 -31.61 -0.69
CA LYS A 158 -21.23 -32.82 0.11
C LYS A 158 -20.39 -33.99 -0.38
N HIS A 159 -20.39 -34.23 -1.69
CA HIS A 159 -19.62 -35.31 -2.30
C HIS A 159 -18.10 -35.13 -2.12
N LEU A 160 -17.60 -33.89 -2.22
CA LEU A 160 -16.20 -33.57 -1.91
C LEU A 160 -15.85 -33.81 -0.43
N GLU A 161 -16.71 -33.42 0.52
CA GLU A 161 -16.43 -33.62 1.95
C GLU A 161 -16.36 -35.10 2.33
N ILE A 162 -17.29 -35.90 1.80
CA ILE A 162 -17.34 -37.35 2.10
C ILE A 162 -16.49 -38.20 1.14
N HIS A 163 -15.74 -37.56 0.23
CA HIS A 163 -14.85 -38.20 -0.74
C HIS A 163 -15.55 -39.27 -1.59
N THR A 164 -16.72 -38.92 -2.13
CA THR A 164 -17.50 -39.78 -3.03
C THR A 164 -17.69 -39.13 -4.39
N ASN A 165 -17.95 -39.93 -5.41
CA ASN A 165 -18.18 -39.44 -6.77
C ASN A 165 -19.49 -38.68 -6.87
N TYR A 166 -19.49 -37.60 -7.64
CA TYR A 166 -20.70 -36.88 -8.03
C TYR A 166 -20.93 -37.04 -9.54
N ASP A 167 -21.47 -38.19 -9.90
CA ASP A 167 -21.71 -38.57 -11.29
C ASP A 167 -22.86 -37.73 -11.90
N CYS A 168 -22.53 -36.92 -12.91
CA CYS A 168 -23.47 -36.02 -13.56
C CYS A 168 -23.40 -36.14 -15.08
N PHE A 169 -24.56 -36.13 -15.74
CA PHE A 169 -24.63 -35.95 -17.20
C PHE A 169 -24.52 -34.45 -17.51
N VAL A 170 -23.55 -34.06 -18.32
CA VAL A 170 -23.23 -32.66 -18.60
C VAL A 170 -23.50 -32.34 -20.09
N PRO A 171 -24.77 -32.16 -20.49
CA PRO A 171 -25.09 -31.55 -21.78
C PRO A 171 -24.69 -30.07 -21.80
N GLU A 172 -24.67 -29.45 -22.98
CA GLU A 172 -24.19 -28.06 -23.17
C GLU A 172 -24.84 -27.08 -22.19
N LYS A 173 -26.15 -27.24 -21.94
CA LYS A 173 -26.90 -26.41 -20.98
C LYS A 173 -26.36 -26.51 -19.55
N VAL A 174 -26.02 -27.72 -19.09
CA VAL A 174 -25.41 -27.90 -17.76
C VAL A 174 -23.99 -27.34 -17.78
N GLY A 175 -23.28 -27.44 -18.90
CA GLY A 175 -22.01 -26.76 -19.13
C GLY A 175 -22.12 -25.24 -18.95
N ASP A 176 -23.15 -24.60 -19.48
CA ASP A 176 -23.42 -23.16 -19.31
C ASP A 176 -23.72 -22.81 -17.85
N GLU A 177 -24.51 -23.62 -17.15
CA GLU A 177 -24.79 -23.46 -15.72
C GLU A 177 -23.48 -23.55 -14.89
N LEU A 178 -22.61 -24.51 -15.20
CA LEU A 178 -21.31 -24.62 -14.56
C LEU A 178 -20.41 -23.42 -14.88
N ARG A 179 -20.42 -22.91 -16.12
CA ARG A 179 -19.64 -21.72 -16.52
C ARG A 179 -20.12 -20.51 -15.73
N HIS A 180 -21.43 -20.33 -15.61
CA HIS A 180 -22.03 -19.29 -14.80
C HIS A 180 -21.58 -19.37 -13.34
N LEU A 181 -21.66 -20.56 -12.71
CA LEU A 181 -21.22 -20.78 -11.33
C LEU A 181 -19.72 -20.47 -11.13
N ARG A 182 -18.89 -20.82 -12.11
CA ARG A 182 -17.45 -20.51 -12.10
C ARG A 182 -17.22 -19.00 -12.24
N ASP A 183 -17.95 -18.33 -13.12
CA ASP A 183 -17.80 -16.88 -13.36
C ASP A 183 -18.23 -16.07 -12.12
N LEU A 184 -19.19 -16.58 -11.35
CA LEU A 184 -19.53 -16.07 -10.02
C LEU A 184 -18.50 -16.43 -8.93
N LYS A 185 -17.43 -17.15 -9.29
CA LYS A 185 -16.38 -17.64 -8.38
C LYS A 185 -16.92 -18.53 -7.25
N LEU A 186 -18.03 -19.23 -7.48
CA LEU A 186 -18.62 -20.15 -6.51
C LEU A 186 -17.95 -21.52 -6.59
N ILE A 187 -17.57 -21.94 -7.79
CA ILE A 187 -16.80 -23.16 -8.06
C ILE A 187 -15.51 -22.83 -8.83
N SER A 188 -14.54 -23.73 -8.76
CA SER A 188 -13.29 -23.66 -9.52
C SER A 188 -13.03 -24.98 -10.25
N THR A 189 -12.36 -24.92 -11.39
CA THR A 189 -11.90 -26.10 -12.11
C THR A 189 -10.54 -26.55 -11.58
N LYS A 190 -10.40 -27.82 -11.22
CA LYS A 190 -9.12 -28.43 -10.81
C LYS A 190 -8.12 -28.42 -11.96
N LEU A 191 -8.59 -28.84 -13.13
CA LEU A 191 -7.80 -28.93 -14.36
C LEU A 191 -8.70 -28.60 -15.55
N GLY A 192 -8.15 -27.87 -16.52
CA GLY A 192 -8.80 -27.59 -17.80
C GLY A 192 -9.96 -26.60 -17.71
N HIS A 193 -10.84 -26.66 -18.71
CA HIS A 193 -12.01 -25.81 -18.84
C HIS A 193 -13.29 -26.63 -18.68
N ILE A 194 -14.41 -25.96 -18.37
CA ILE A 194 -15.72 -26.62 -18.29
C ILE A 194 -16.13 -27.25 -19.62
N SER A 195 -15.67 -26.70 -20.76
CA SER A 195 -15.84 -27.33 -22.07
C SER A 195 -15.26 -28.73 -22.14
N ASP A 196 -14.20 -29.02 -21.39
CA ASP A 196 -13.56 -30.34 -21.39
C ASP A 196 -14.41 -31.34 -20.62
N ILE A 197 -15.09 -30.91 -19.55
CA ILE A 197 -16.08 -31.71 -18.80
C ILE A 197 -17.28 -32.03 -19.69
N VAL A 198 -17.80 -31.05 -20.44
CA VAL A 198 -18.90 -31.26 -21.40
C VAL A 198 -18.51 -32.28 -22.46
N ARG A 199 -17.29 -32.18 -23.01
CA ARG A 199 -16.75 -33.15 -23.98
C ARG A 199 -16.55 -34.53 -23.36
N ALA A 200 -16.05 -34.62 -22.12
CA ALA A 200 -15.86 -35.87 -21.40
C ALA A 200 -17.19 -36.60 -21.14
N SER A 201 -18.28 -35.85 -20.96
CA SER A 201 -19.65 -36.39 -20.85
C SER A 201 -20.26 -36.77 -22.20
N GLU A 202 -19.52 -36.60 -23.31
CA GLU A 202 -20.03 -36.66 -24.68
C GLU A 202 -21.32 -35.84 -24.85
N TYR A 203 -21.31 -34.60 -24.34
CA TYR A 203 -22.46 -33.70 -24.37
C TYR A 203 -23.69 -34.28 -23.66
N GLY A 204 -23.50 -34.98 -22.54
CA GLY A 204 -24.56 -35.51 -21.70
C GLY A 204 -25.01 -36.94 -22.02
N ARG A 205 -24.24 -37.68 -22.82
CA ARG A 205 -24.51 -39.11 -23.10
C ARG A 205 -24.00 -40.04 -22.01
N TYR A 206 -22.89 -39.66 -21.36
CA TYR A 206 -22.29 -40.44 -20.30
C TYR A 206 -22.11 -39.61 -19.02
N PRO A 207 -22.25 -40.22 -17.84
CA PRO A 207 -21.99 -39.51 -16.59
C PRO A 207 -20.50 -39.25 -16.43
N VAL A 208 -20.17 -38.11 -15.84
CA VAL A 208 -18.81 -37.74 -15.45
C VAL A 208 -18.82 -37.35 -13.98
N ASP A 209 -17.81 -37.78 -13.24
CA ASP A 209 -17.64 -37.42 -11.84
C ASP A 209 -17.17 -35.97 -11.71
N LEU A 210 -18.07 -35.08 -11.32
CA LEU A 210 -17.77 -33.66 -11.17
C LEU A 210 -16.74 -33.39 -10.06
N THR A 211 -16.59 -34.26 -9.07
CA THR A 211 -15.61 -34.08 -8.00
C THR A 211 -14.16 -34.20 -8.47
N GLN A 212 -13.93 -34.89 -9.59
CA GLN A 212 -12.59 -35.01 -10.19
C GLN A 212 -12.19 -33.76 -10.97
N HIS A 213 -13.16 -32.94 -11.38
CA HIS A 213 -12.94 -31.79 -12.25
C HIS A 213 -13.16 -30.46 -11.55
N LEU A 214 -13.96 -30.41 -10.49
CA LEU A 214 -14.41 -29.19 -9.84
C LEU A 214 -14.13 -29.21 -8.33
N ASP A 215 -13.93 -28.02 -7.78
CA ASP A 215 -13.91 -27.73 -6.35
C ASP A 215 -14.91 -26.62 -6.02
N VAL A 216 -15.39 -26.61 -4.78
CA VAL A 216 -16.18 -25.50 -4.23
C VAL A 216 -15.22 -24.51 -3.56
N THR A 217 -15.28 -23.26 -3.98
CA THR A 217 -14.44 -22.19 -3.43
C THR A 217 -14.84 -21.82 -2.00
N GLU A 218 -14.00 -21.07 -1.30
CA GLU A 218 -14.36 -20.53 0.02
C GLU A 218 -15.61 -19.64 -0.02
N LEU A 219 -15.79 -18.88 -1.10
CA LEU A 219 -16.96 -18.05 -1.30
C LEU A 219 -18.23 -18.90 -1.58
N GLY A 220 -18.09 -19.99 -2.32
CA GLY A 220 -19.15 -21.00 -2.47
C GLY A 220 -19.56 -21.63 -1.14
N LYS A 221 -18.59 -22.00 -0.29
CA LYS A 221 -18.87 -22.54 1.06
C LYS A 221 -19.56 -21.52 1.96
N LYS A 222 -19.14 -20.24 1.91
CA LYS A 222 -19.80 -19.15 2.65
C LYS A 222 -21.26 -18.96 2.23
N LEU A 223 -21.52 -18.95 0.92
CA LEU A 223 -22.89 -18.92 0.39
C LEU A 223 -23.74 -20.08 0.94
N LEU A 224 -23.22 -21.32 0.93
CA LEU A 224 -23.94 -22.48 1.44
C LEU A 224 -24.35 -22.30 2.91
N LYS A 225 -23.42 -21.82 3.75
CA LYS A 225 -23.69 -21.53 5.17
C LYS A 225 -24.78 -20.46 5.35
N ILE A 226 -24.65 -19.32 4.65
CA ILE A 226 -25.62 -18.22 4.73
C ILE A 226 -27.03 -18.70 4.33
N ARG A 227 -27.17 -19.46 3.24
CA ARG A 227 -28.49 -19.93 2.80
C ARG A 227 -29.10 -20.92 3.78
N GLN A 228 -28.28 -21.78 4.40
CA GLN A 228 -28.74 -22.68 5.46
C GLN A 228 -29.24 -21.90 6.70
N GLU A 229 -28.53 -20.84 7.10
CA GLU A 229 -28.96 -19.96 8.20
C GLU A 229 -30.28 -19.25 7.88
N ILE A 230 -30.43 -18.70 6.68
CA ILE A 230 -31.68 -18.07 6.23
C ILE A 230 -32.83 -19.09 6.27
N LYS A 231 -32.63 -20.31 5.73
CA LYS A 231 -33.67 -21.35 5.74
C LYS A 231 -34.09 -21.74 7.16
N LYS A 232 -33.14 -21.86 8.10
CA LYS A 232 -33.43 -22.14 9.52
C LYS A 232 -34.24 -21.01 10.16
N ASN A 233 -33.86 -19.75 9.94
CA ASN A 233 -34.52 -18.59 10.52
C ASN A 233 -35.94 -18.39 9.98
N VAL A 234 -36.19 -18.73 8.70
CA VAL A 234 -37.53 -18.69 8.10
C VAL A 234 -38.42 -19.80 8.66
N GLN A 235 -37.87 -20.95 9.04
CA GLN A 235 -38.65 -22.06 9.64
C GLN A 235 -39.01 -21.84 11.11
N THR A 236 -38.36 -20.90 11.79
CA THR A 236 -38.61 -20.54 13.19
C THR A 236 -39.60 -19.38 13.37
N LEU A 237 -40.09 -18.80 12.28
CA LEU A 237 -41.11 -17.74 12.24
C LEU A 237 -42.48 -18.32 11.86
#